data_AF-A0A2N3VH79-F1
#
_entry.id   AF-A0A2N3VH79-F1
#
_cell.length_a   1.000
_cell.length_b   1.000
_cell.length_c   1.000
_cell.angle_alpha   90.00
_cell.angle_beta   90.00
_cell.angle_gamma   90.00
#
_symmetry.space_group_name_H-M   'P 1'
#
loop_
_entity.id
_entity.type
_entity.pdbx_description
1 polymer ?
#
loop_
_entity_poly.entity_id
_entity_poly.type
_entity_poly.pdbx_seq_one_letter_code
_entity_poly.pdbx_strand_id
1 'polypeptide(L)'
;MGLNTWLRARAAVAPFVVTAPGGTCVRLAVEREIREHGLCQVSSPAAADLLVVAGPAHEEFDSYVTRAFDSMPLPRDRVWISEPDAAATEIGAAIVRLRAGAAAVSPLSGPESVDGPHHQHNRASGHDAEQAPVHEQAAVHEQMQPAAGHEHTGHAAEHEHVEHAAEPEHMGHAAEHEHVERAAEHEHMEHAAGGAEHGGHDHDMGMMMPGGLAMADRAADRDGLKLDVLTVPLGPVLAWWPAGLTVVTRWQGDIVCDAAVSVLAAPSGMSFWLEPWLRAGSVDADERRRWRAARALDSASTLLIVAGWSDAATTARRLRDELLVGDLSWAGEVRLRRWARRVAGSWVLRWSLRDVGRIAEGPGVPAGLVGDVHDRLLRWIAETDLARRHEEKPTEPDGFIGAQIARCQWIVDTLPTLLAGTELAEARLIVASLDPDIEVLTAAVSEVAHG
;
A
#
# COMPACT_ATOMS: atom_id res chain seq x y z
N MET A 1 27.72 24.53 -9.04
CA MET A 1 26.60 23.58 -8.86
C MET A 1 25.32 24.28 -9.30
N GLY A 2 24.55 23.71 -10.22
CA GLY A 2 23.27 24.30 -10.65
C GLY A 2 22.20 24.16 -9.57
N LEU A 3 21.26 25.13 -9.48
CA LEU A 3 20.16 25.14 -8.52
C LEU A 3 19.36 23.83 -8.52
N ASN A 4 19.12 23.24 -9.70
CA ASN A 4 18.43 21.97 -9.85
C ASN A 4 19.19 20.78 -9.21
N THR A 5 20.50 20.73 -9.33
CA THR A 5 21.34 19.68 -8.69
C THR A 5 21.32 19.85 -7.17
N TRP A 6 21.39 21.09 -6.69
CA TRP A 6 21.35 21.40 -5.26
C TRP A 6 20.00 21.07 -4.62
N LEU A 7 18.89 21.37 -5.31
CA LEU A 7 17.53 21.03 -4.89
C LEU A 7 17.29 19.52 -4.92
N ARG A 8 17.70 18.81 -5.98
CA ARG A 8 17.57 17.35 -6.06
C ARG A 8 18.34 16.62 -4.98
N ALA A 9 19.56 17.07 -4.65
CA ALA A 9 20.34 16.49 -3.56
C ALA A 9 19.68 16.65 -2.18
N ARG A 10 18.74 17.60 -2.04
CA ARG A 10 18.00 17.90 -0.81
C ARG A 10 16.52 17.48 -0.85
N ALA A 11 16.02 17.01 -1.99
CA ALA A 11 14.66 16.55 -2.13
C ALA A 11 14.45 15.29 -1.27
N ALA A 12 13.35 15.26 -0.52
CA ALA A 12 12.92 14.08 0.20
C ALA A 12 12.46 13.04 -0.82
N VAL A 13 13.02 11.83 -0.73
CA VAL A 13 12.57 10.69 -1.54
C VAL A 13 11.23 10.20 -0.97
N ALA A 14 10.27 9.98 -1.86
CA ALA A 14 8.90 9.59 -1.60
C ALA A 14 8.64 8.16 -2.11
N PRO A 15 8.98 7.12 -1.33
CA PRO A 15 8.79 5.73 -1.74
C PRO A 15 7.30 5.35 -1.80
N PHE A 16 6.91 4.70 -2.90
CA PHE A 16 5.67 3.96 -3.04
C PHE A 16 6.00 2.47 -3.00
N VAL A 17 5.50 1.77 -1.98
CA VAL A 17 5.82 0.36 -1.73
C VAL A 17 4.66 -0.52 -2.18
N VAL A 18 5.01 -1.54 -2.96
CA VAL A 18 4.10 -2.56 -3.48
C VAL A 18 4.63 -3.93 -3.05
N THR A 19 3.74 -4.81 -2.57
CA THR A 19 4.13 -6.15 -2.09
C THR A 19 3.66 -7.21 -3.07
N ALA A 20 4.59 -7.98 -3.62
CA ALA A 20 4.30 -9.15 -4.43
C ALA A 20 3.75 -10.28 -3.55
N PRO A 21 2.93 -11.19 -4.09
CA PRO A 21 2.58 -12.44 -3.40
C PRO A 21 3.84 -13.19 -2.92
N GLY A 22 3.89 -13.58 -1.64
CA GLY A 22 5.08 -14.18 -1.03
C GLY A 22 6.14 -13.17 -0.56
N GLY A 23 5.88 -11.87 -0.73
CA GLY A 23 6.81 -10.78 -0.40
C GLY A 23 6.69 -10.24 1.01
N THR A 24 5.88 -10.86 1.89
CA THR A 24 5.57 -10.29 3.20
C THR A 24 6.82 -10.02 4.04
N CYS A 25 7.77 -10.95 4.15
CA CYS A 25 9.02 -10.75 4.89
C CYS A 25 9.84 -9.57 4.33
N VAL A 26 9.91 -9.44 3.01
CA VAL A 26 10.61 -8.35 2.32
C VAL A 26 9.91 -7.01 2.58
N ARG A 27 8.57 -6.98 2.54
CA ARG A 27 7.79 -5.77 2.88
C ARG A 27 8.14 -5.28 4.28
N LEU A 28 8.24 -6.18 5.27
CA LEU A 28 8.59 -5.79 6.64
C LEU A 28 9.99 -5.17 6.71
N ALA A 29 10.96 -5.75 6.01
CA ALA A 29 12.31 -5.18 5.91
C ALA A 29 12.30 -3.81 5.23
N VAL A 30 11.62 -3.66 4.10
CA VAL A 30 11.47 -2.38 3.38
C VAL A 30 10.82 -1.31 4.26
N GLU A 31 9.74 -1.63 4.97
CA GLU A 31 9.08 -0.71 5.90
C GLU A 31 10.01 -0.26 7.03
N ARG A 32 10.85 -1.17 7.54
CA ARG A 32 11.86 -0.87 8.54
C ARG A 32 12.92 0.07 7.99
N GLU A 33 13.46 -0.21 6.80
CA GLU A 33 14.47 0.64 6.15
C GLU A 33 13.94 2.04 5.84
N ILE A 34 12.73 2.15 5.29
CA ILE A 34 12.07 3.45 5.05
C ILE A 34 11.99 4.25 6.36
N ARG A 35 11.61 3.60 7.46
CA ARG A 35 11.48 4.21 8.78
C ARG A 35 12.83 4.62 9.37
N GLU A 36 13.87 3.79 9.25
CA GLU A 36 15.21 4.06 9.78
C GLU A 36 15.94 5.16 8.98
N HIS A 37 15.67 5.25 7.68
CA HIS A 37 16.14 6.34 6.82
C HIS A 37 15.30 7.64 6.92
N GLY A 38 14.22 7.65 7.73
CA GLY A 38 13.35 8.81 7.91
C GLY A 38 12.54 9.20 6.67
N LEU A 39 12.30 8.24 5.77
CA LEU A 39 11.50 8.42 4.55
C LEU A 39 10.01 8.29 4.86
N CYS A 40 9.18 8.97 4.06
CA CYS A 40 7.73 8.90 4.18
C CYS A 40 7.14 8.11 3.01
N GLN A 41 6.57 6.94 3.28
CA GLN A 41 5.86 6.18 2.26
C GLN A 41 4.62 6.94 1.78
N VAL A 42 4.47 7.10 0.47
CA VAL A 42 3.29 7.73 -0.15
C VAL A 42 2.24 6.69 -0.55
N SER A 43 1.00 7.15 -0.69
CA SER A 43 -0.18 6.31 -0.96
C SER A 43 -0.50 6.14 -2.45
N SER A 44 0.12 6.92 -3.32
CA SER A 44 -0.19 7.00 -4.75
C SER A 44 1.09 7.10 -5.58
N PRO A 45 1.16 6.41 -6.75
CA PRO A 45 2.27 6.57 -7.69
C PRO A 45 2.48 8.02 -8.14
N ALA A 46 1.40 8.82 -8.25
CA ALA A 46 1.50 10.21 -8.70
C ALA A 46 2.28 11.12 -7.72
N ALA A 47 2.42 10.70 -6.46
CA ALA A 47 3.17 11.41 -5.43
C ALA A 47 4.57 10.81 -5.19
N ALA A 48 4.96 9.80 -5.96
CA ALA A 48 6.15 9.00 -5.72
C ALA A 48 7.26 9.29 -6.73
N ASP A 49 8.50 9.22 -6.26
CA ASP A 49 9.71 9.23 -7.08
C ASP A 49 10.48 7.90 -7.02
N LEU A 50 10.14 7.02 -6.07
CA LEU A 50 10.72 5.68 -5.94
C LEU A 50 9.62 4.62 -5.83
N LEU A 51 9.57 3.69 -6.78
CA LEU A 51 8.76 2.47 -6.67
C LEU A 51 9.59 1.34 -6.06
N VAL A 52 9.19 0.85 -4.89
CA VAL A 52 9.82 -0.30 -4.24
C VAL A 52 8.90 -1.51 -4.36
N VAL A 53 9.36 -2.55 -5.05
CA VAL A 53 8.66 -3.82 -5.18
C VAL A 53 9.26 -4.81 -4.21
N ALA A 54 8.47 -5.27 -3.23
CA ALA A 54 8.89 -6.19 -2.18
C ALA A 54 8.35 -7.60 -2.46
N GLY A 55 9.24 -8.56 -2.72
CA GLY A 55 8.92 -9.96 -2.97
C GLY A 55 9.33 -10.45 -4.36
N PRO A 56 9.00 -11.71 -4.71
CA PRO A 56 9.45 -12.33 -5.95
C PRO A 56 8.79 -11.74 -7.21
N ALA A 57 9.51 -11.79 -8.33
CA ALA A 57 8.98 -11.40 -9.65
C ALA A 57 8.04 -12.47 -10.23
N HIS A 58 6.88 -12.03 -10.71
CA HIS A 58 5.89 -12.86 -11.38
C HIS A 58 5.34 -12.11 -12.61
N GLU A 59 5.18 -12.80 -13.74
CA GLU A 59 4.84 -12.18 -15.03
C GLU A 59 3.52 -11.40 -14.98
N GLU A 60 2.46 -11.99 -14.41
CA GLU A 60 1.17 -11.30 -14.27
C GLU A 60 1.29 -10.06 -13.36
N PHE A 61 2.10 -10.14 -12.29
CA PHE A 61 2.30 -9.05 -11.34
C PHE A 61 3.10 -7.89 -11.96
N ASP A 62 4.12 -8.19 -12.76
CA ASP A 62 4.98 -7.19 -13.41
C ASP A 62 4.19 -6.25 -14.33
N SER A 63 3.11 -6.75 -14.94
CA SER A 63 2.21 -5.93 -15.76
C SER A 63 1.54 -4.81 -14.94
N TYR A 64 1.16 -5.08 -13.70
CA TYR A 64 0.57 -4.08 -12.79
C TYR A 64 1.64 -3.12 -12.26
N VAL A 65 2.81 -3.64 -11.90
CA VAL A 65 3.96 -2.84 -11.43
C VAL A 65 4.40 -1.85 -12.52
N THR A 66 4.49 -2.29 -13.77
CA THR A 66 4.88 -1.45 -14.91
C THR A 66 3.87 -0.32 -15.12
N ARG A 67 2.55 -0.59 -15.08
CA ARG A 67 1.53 0.46 -15.16
C ARG A 67 1.64 1.49 -14.02
N ALA A 68 1.88 1.03 -12.79
CA ALA A 68 2.07 1.91 -11.65
C ALA A 68 3.32 2.79 -11.86
N PHE A 69 4.44 2.21 -12.28
CA PHE A 69 5.67 2.95 -12.58
C PHE A 69 5.48 3.99 -13.68
N ASP A 70 4.77 3.63 -14.75
CA ASP A 70 4.52 4.52 -15.88
C ASP A 70 3.66 5.73 -15.52
N SER A 71 2.83 5.61 -14.48
CA SER A 71 2.01 6.71 -13.93
C SER A 71 2.76 7.66 -12.99
N MET A 72 3.99 7.34 -12.58
CA MET A 72 4.78 8.20 -11.69
C MET A 72 5.42 9.38 -12.45
N PRO A 73 5.51 10.58 -11.84
CA PRO A 73 6.19 11.72 -12.44
C PRO A 73 7.72 11.50 -12.53
N LEU A 74 8.39 12.19 -13.47
CA LEU A 74 9.85 12.26 -13.48
C LEU A 74 10.34 13.30 -12.45
N PRO A 75 11.50 13.08 -11.79
CA PRO A 75 12.33 11.88 -11.84
C PRO A 75 11.68 10.70 -11.10
N ARG A 76 11.79 9.49 -11.67
CA ARG A 76 11.34 8.24 -11.05
C ARG A 76 12.41 7.16 -11.16
N ASP A 77 12.50 6.30 -10.14
CA ASP A 77 13.30 5.09 -10.15
C ASP A 77 12.47 3.90 -9.62
N ARG A 78 12.86 2.68 -9.99
CA ARG A 78 12.22 1.44 -9.56
C ARG A 78 13.27 0.50 -9.01
N VAL A 79 12.98 -0.11 -7.87
CA VAL A 79 13.83 -1.14 -7.28
C VAL A 79 13.01 -2.38 -6.95
N TRP A 80 13.56 -3.53 -7.31
CA TRP A 80 12.97 -4.84 -7.03
C TRP A 80 13.80 -5.52 -5.95
N ILE A 81 13.18 -5.85 -4.82
CA ILE A 81 13.84 -6.47 -3.68
C ILE A 81 13.18 -7.83 -3.48
N SER A 82 13.94 -8.91 -3.69
CA SER A 82 13.44 -10.28 -3.52
C SER A 82 13.77 -10.87 -2.16
N GLU A 83 14.78 -10.32 -1.47
CA GLU A 83 15.29 -10.84 -0.20
C GLU A 83 15.29 -9.74 0.88
N PRO A 84 14.91 -10.04 2.13
CA PRO A 84 14.86 -9.05 3.21
C PRO A 84 16.19 -8.32 3.45
N ASP A 85 17.31 -9.06 3.41
CA ASP A 85 18.65 -8.52 3.71
C ASP A 85 19.16 -7.56 2.63
N ALA A 86 18.58 -7.60 1.42
CA ALA A 86 18.94 -6.69 0.34
C ALA A 86 18.30 -5.31 0.51
N ALA A 87 17.28 -5.16 1.38
CA ALA A 87 16.47 -3.94 1.45
C ALA A 87 17.30 -2.67 1.72
N ALA A 88 18.21 -2.72 2.70
CA ALA A 88 19.04 -1.57 3.06
C ALA A 88 19.92 -1.09 1.90
N THR A 89 20.61 -2.05 1.25
CA THR A 89 21.53 -1.79 0.13
C THR A 89 20.78 -1.23 -1.07
N GLU A 90 19.67 -1.86 -1.44
CA GLU A 90 18.90 -1.52 -2.65
C GLU A 90 18.18 -0.17 -2.51
N ILE A 91 17.57 0.11 -1.35
CA ILE A 91 16.96 1.41 -1.06
C ILE A 91 18.03 2.51 -1.02
N GLY A 92 19.16 2.26 -0.35
CA GLY A 92 20.29 3.19 -0.32
C GLY A 92 20.81 3.54 -1.72
N ALA A 93 20.99 2.54 -2.57
CA ALA A 93 21.42 2.72 -3.96
C ALA A 93 20.41 3.52 -4.79
N ALA A 94 19.11 3.24 -4.65
CA ALA A 94 18.05 3.96 -5.36
C ALA A 94 18.00 5.45 -4.97
N ILE A 95 18.13 5.77 -3.68
CA ILE A 95 18.19 7.16 -3.20
C ILE A 95 19.37 7.90 -3.83
N VAL A 96 20.54 7.25 -3.93
CA VAL A 96 21.71 7.85 -4.57
C VAL A 96 21.45 8.11 -6.06
N ARG A 97 20.86 7.16 -6.79
CA ARG A 97 20.51 7.33 -8.21
C ARG A 97 19.54 8.49 -8.45
N LEU A 98 18.48 8.58 -7.64
CA LEU A 98 17.49 9.66 -7.72
C LEU A 98 18.12 11.03 -7.47
N ARG A 99 18.98 11.14 -6.44
CA ARG A 99 19.70 12.39 -6.12
C ARG A 99 20.72 12.77 -7.19
N ALA A 100 21.35 11.79 -7.84
CA ALA A 100 22.27 12.02 -8.96
C ALA A 100 21.55 12.48 -10.23
N GLY A 101 20.22 12.30 -10.32
CA GLY A 101 19.45 12.62 -11.52
C GLY A 101 19.72 11.67 -12.68
N ALA A 102 20.22 10.46 -12.40
CA ALA A 102 20.33 9.42 -13.40
C ALA A 102 18.91 8.98 -13.80
N ALA A 103 18.58 9.05 -15.09
CA ALA A 103 17.35 8.45 -15.59
C ALA A 103 17.39 6.94 -15.31
N ALA A 104 16.26 6.38 -14.88
CA ALA A 104 16.13 4.97 -14.54
C ALA A 104 16.71 4.08 -15.66
N VAL A 105 17.73 3.29 -15.32
CA VAL A 105 18.14 2.15 -16.14
C VAL A 105 17.20 1.03 -15.76
N SER A 106 16.28 0.64 -16.63
CA SER A 106 15.53 -0.61 -16.48
C SER A 106 16.51 -1.78 -16.65
N PRO A 107 16.77 -2.63 -15.64
CA PRO A 107 17.27 -3.96 -15.93
C PRO A 107 16.07 -4.80 -16.35
N LEU A 108 16.02 -5.18 -17.63
CA LEU A 108 15.39 -6.44 -18.01
C LEU A 108 16.37 -7.53 -17.59
N SER A 109 15.98 -8.40 -16.66
CA SER A 109 16.73 -9.63 -16.37
C SER A 109 15.74 -10.77 -16.21
N GLY A 110 15.31 -11.32 -17.34
CA GLY A 110 14.99 -12.74 -17.42
C GLY A 110 16.29 -13.53 -17.61
N PRO A 111 16.39 -14.79 -17.15
CA PRO A 111 17.57 -15.60 -17.36
C PRO A 111 17.74 -15.88 -18.86
N GLU A 112 18.85 -15.41 -19.45
CA GLU A 112 19.24 -15.77 -20.81
C GLU A 112 19.44 -17.28 -20.90
N SER A 113 18.59 -17.93 -21.69
CA SER A 113 18.80 -19.28 -22.18
C SER A 113 20.00 -19.29 -23.14
N VAL A 114 21.05 -19.97 -22.69
CA VAL A 114 22.18 -20.42 -23.49
C VAL A 114 21.69 -21.50 -24.47
N ASP A 115 21.69 -21.24 -25.77
CA ASP A 115 22.37 -22.05 -26.81
C ASP A 115 21.96 -21.72 -28.27
N GLY A 116 22.94 -21.18 -29.03
CA GLY A 116 23.26 -21.55 -30.43
C GLY A 116 22.54 -20.87 -31.62
N PRO A 117 23.13 -20.89 -32.85
CA PRO A 117 24.53 -20.70 -33.21
C PRO A 117 24.76 -19.56 -34.23
N HIS A 118 26.03 -19.16 -34.30
CA HIS A 118 26.64 -18.16 -35.18
C HIS A 118 26.26 -18.26 -36.68
N HIS A 119 25.90 -17.11 -37.27
CA HIS A 119 26.07 -16.87 -38.70
C HIS A 119 27.02 -15.70 -38.97
N GLN A 120 28.16 -16.07 -39.53
CA GLN A 120 29.20 -15.20 -40.09
C GLN A 120 28.64 -14.30 -41.19
N HIS A 121 28.94 -13.00 -41.11
CA HIS A 121 29.07 -12.18 -42.31
C HIS A 121 30.40 -11.43 -42.29
N ASN A 122 31.32 -12.02 -43.07
CA ASN A 122 32.54 -11.43 -43.59
C ASN A 122 32.25 -10.11 -44.31
N ARG A 123 32.94 -9.03 -43.94
CA ARG A 123 33.40 -8.02 -44.90
C ARG A 123 34.78 -7.52 -44.54
N ALA A 124 35.76 -7.99 -45.31
CA ALA A 124 37.09 -7.43 -45.41
C ALA A 124 37.06 -6.17 -46.29
N SER A 125 37.78 -5.14 -45.87
CA SER A 125 38.48 -4.20 -46.75
C SER A 125 39.60 -3.56 -45.93
N GLY A 126 40.84 -3.85 -46.32
CA GLY A 126 42.05 -3.33 -45.69
C GLY A 126 42.43 -1.93 -46.18
N HIS A 127 43.40 -1.34 -45.48
CA HIS A 127 44.71 -0.89 -46.00
C HIS A 127 45.54 -0.37 -44.80
N ASP A 128 46.69 -1.01 -44.58
CA ASP A 128 48.07 -0.47 -44.37
C ASP A 128 48.22 1.00 -43.86
N ALA A 129 49.14 1.39 -42.98
CA ALA A 129 50.44 0.84 -42.58
C ALA A 129 50.98 1.49 -41.27
N GLU A 130 52.04 0.86 -40.75
CA GLU A 130 53.17 1.41 -39.95
C GLU A 130 53.16 1.41 -38.39
N GLN A 131 53.83 0.35 -37.90
CA GLN A 131 54.74 0.14 -36.75
C GLN A 131 55.55 1.39 -36.29
N ALA A 132 56.10 1.60 -35.09
CA ALA A 132 56.21 1.00 -33.73
C ALA A 132 57.12 1.98 -32.90
N PRO A 133 57.75 1.66 -31.73
CA PRO A 133 57.27 1.15 -30.43
C PRO A 133 57.75 2.00 -29.21
N VAL A 134 57.50 1.46 -27.99
CA VAL A 134 58.20 1.61 -26.68
C VAL A 134 58.16 2.95 -25.90
N HIS A 135 57.58 2.93 -24.68
CA HIS A 135 58.35 2.68 -23.45
C HIS A 135 57.46 2.63 -22.19
N GLU A 136 57.62 1.51 -21.49
CA GLU A 136 57.24 1.26 -20.10
C GLU A 136 58.25 1.99 -19.19
N GLN A 137 57.79 2.71 -18.15
CA GLN A 137 58.53 2.83 -16.89
C GLN A 137 57.68 3.42 -15.76
N ALA A 138 57.63 2.64 -14.69
CA ALA A 138 57.14 2.99 -13.38
C ALA A 138 58.05 4.03 -12.71
N ALA A 139 57.44 4.95 -11.95
CA ALA A 139 58.14 5.68 -10.90
C ALA A 139 57.20 5.88 -9.71
N VAL A 140 57.59 5.20 -8.64
CA VAL A 140 57.13 5.30 -7.26
C VAL A 140 57.41 6.71 -6.74
N HIS A 141 56.46 7.36 -6.08
CA HIS A 141 56.76 8.40 -5.10
C HIS A 141 55.77 8.35 -3.94
N GLU A 142 56.32 8.05 -2.78
CA GLU A 142 55.70 8.01 -1.47
C GLU A 142 55.96 9.34 -0.72
N GLN A 143 55.10 9.64 0.25
CA GLN A 143 55.22 10.61 1.37
C GLN A 143 54.84 12.08 1.15
N MET A 144 53.71 12.49 1.75
CA MET A 144 53.66 13.34 2.96
C MET A 144 52.20 13.61 3.40
N GLN A 145 51.87 13.23 4.63
CA GLN A 145 50.76 13.77 5.46
C GLN A 145 51.36 14.78 6.46
N PRO A 146 50.60 15.45 7.36
CA PRO A 146 49.21 15.94 7.30
C PRO A 146 49.12 17.46 7.66
N ALA A 147 47.95 18.08 7.47
CA ALA A 147 47.59 19.31 8.16
C ALA A 147 46.26 19.13 8.88
N ALA A 148 46.33 19.34 10.20
CA ALA A 148 45.25 19.21 11.16
C ALA A 148 44.35 20.47 11.21
N GLY A 149 43.15 20.28 11.74
CA GLY A 149 42.50 21.29 12.59
C GLY A 149 41.22 21.91 12.03
N HIS A 150 40.06 21.34 12.40
CA HIS A 150 38.99 22.15 12.99
C HIS A 150 38.01 21.25 13.76
N GLU A 151 38.16 21.28 15.08
CA GLU A 151 37.14 20.87 16.04
C GLU A 151 36.19 22.07 16.26
N HIS A 152 34.88 21.81 16.31
CA HIS A 152 33.94 22.68 17.02
C HIS A 152 32.99 21.80 17.83
N THR A 153 33.33 21.67 19.11
CA THR A 153 32.43 21.36 20.21
C THR A 153 31.74 22.65 20.67
N GLY A 154 30.44 22.57 20.96
CA GLY A 154 29.66 23.65 21.56
C GLY A 154 28.33 23.11 22.10
N HIS A 155 28.24 23.00 23.42
CA HIS A 155 27.09 22.53 24.19
C HIS A 155 26.12 23.68 24.55
N ALA A 156 24.85 23.28 24.73
CA ALA A 156 23.86 23.71 25.74
C ALA A 156 23.09 25.04 25.61
N ALA A 157 21.76 24.90 25.58
CA ALA A 157 20.73 25.57 26.41
C ALA A 157 19.35 25.34 25.72
N GLU A 158 18.46 24.49 26.26
CA GLU A 158 17.35 24.86 27.15
C GLU A 158 16.56 26.08 26.68
N HIS A 159 15.32 25.88 26.23
CA HIS A 159 14.20 26.80 26.45
C HIS A 159 12.87 26.05 26.26
N GLU A 160 12.17 25.88 27.38
CA GLU A 160 10.75 25.57 27.49
C GLU A 160 9.91 26.77 27.03
N HIS A 161 8.80 26.52 26.34
CA HIS A 161 7.68 27.47 26.28
C HIS A 161 6.37 26.71 26.48
N VAL A 162 5.83 26.89 27.69
CA VAL A 162 4.43 26.72 28.06
C VAL A 162 3.77 28.09 27.89
N GLU A 163 2.66 28.18 27.16
CA GLU A 163 1.67 29.24 27.41
C GLU A 163 0.24 28.69 27.35
N HIS A 164 -0.51 29.11 28.37
CA HIS A 164 -1.92 28.87 28.62
C HIS A 164 -2.78 29.97 27.98
N ALA A 165 -3.98 29.57 27.56
CA ALA A 165 -5.28 30.23 27.71
C ALA A 165 -5.45 31.72 27.38
N ALA A 166 -6.44 32.02 26.52
CA ALA A 166 -7.63 32.79 26.90
C ALA A 166 -8.63 32.89 25.73
N GLU A 167 -9.88 32.47 25.99
CA GLU A 167 -11.06 33.02 25.32
C GLU A 167 -11.27 34.48 25.77
N PRO A 168 -12.07 35.26 25.01
CA PRO A 168 -13.37 35.59 25.59
C PRO A 168 -14.53 35.58 24.57
N GLU A 169 -15.70 35.25 25.11
CA GLU A 169 -17.02 35.51 24.54
C GLU A 169 -17.33 37.02 24.43
N HIS A 170 -18.11 37.43 23.43
CA HIS A 170 -19.32 38.27 23.62
C HIS A 170 -20.10 38.53 22.31
N MET A 171 -21.41 38.21 22.36
CA MET A 171 -22.58 38.97 21.89
C MET A 171 -22.67 39.51 20.44
N GLY A 172 -23.56 38.88 19.66
CA GLY A 172 -24.85 39.44 19.26
C GLY A 172 -24.88 40.75 18.45
N HIS A 173 -25.42 40.69 17.23
CA HIS A 173 -26.48 41.60 16.75
C HIS A 173 -27.16 41.04 15.50
N ALA A 174 -28.47 40.83 15.63
CA ALA A 174 -29.41 40.71 14.53
C ALA A 174 -29.64 42.09 13.88
N ALA A 175 -29.81 42.11 12.56
CA ALA A 175 -30.60 43.14 11.88
C ALA A 175 -31.07 42.60 10.52
N GLU A 176 -32.39 42.47 10.43
CA GLU A 176 -33.19 42.28 9.24
C GLU A 176 -33.07 43.47 8.29
N HIS A 177 -33.18 43.23 6.98
CA HIS A 177 -33.66 44.22 6.03
C HIS A 177 -34.47 43.51 4.93
N GLU A 178 -35.79 43.54 5.11
CA GLU A 178 -36.77 43.45 4.03
C GLU A 178 -36.71 44.73 3.17
N HIS A 179 -36.87 44.59 1.86
CA HIS A 179 -37.53 45.63 1.04
C HIS A 179 -38.11 45.05 -0.28
N VAL A 180 -39.43 44.92 -0.26
CA VAL A 180 -40.41 45.45 -1.23
C VAL A 180 -40.39 44.98 -2.70
N GLU A 181 -41.54 44.38 -3.03
CA GLU A 181 -42.16 44.07 -4.31
C GLU A 181 -42.05 45.13 -5.42
N ARG A 182 -41.99 44.66 -6.67
CA ARG A 182 -42.66 45.34 -7.78
C ARG A 182 -43.16 44.34 -8.83
N ALA A 183 -44.48 44.29 -8.95
CA ALA A 183 -45.23 43.62 -9.99
C ALA A 183 -45.04 44.29 -11.36
N ALA A 184 -45.02 43.49 -12.42
CA ALA A 184 -45.46 43.88 -13.75
C ALA A 184 -46.03 42.63 -14.45
N GLU A 185 -47.33 42.68 -14.68
CA GLU A 185 -48.16 41.74 -15.42
C GLU A 185 -47.80 41.77 -16.92
N HIS A 186 -47.89 40.64 -17.61
CA HIS A 186 -48.27 40.58 -19.03
C HIS A 186 -48.89 39.21 -19.36
N GLU A 187 -50.12 39.25 -19.85
CA GLU A 187 -50.97 38.11 -20.20
C GLU A 187 -50.68 37.51 -21.59
N HIS A 188 -50.94 36.20 -21.67
CA HIS A 188 -51.37 35.33 -22.77
C HIS A 188 -51.29 35.77 -24.25
N MET A 189 -50.70 34.90 -25.07
CA MET A 189 -51.31 34.46 -26.34
C MET A 189 -51.11 32.94 -26.55
N GLU A 190 -52.22 32.29 -26.85
CA GLU A 190 -52.36 30.90 -27.29
C GLU A 190 -51.84 30.73 -28.72
N HIS A 191 -51.20 29.59 -29.01
CA HIS A 191 -51.31 28.94 -30.32
C HIS A 191 -51.26 27.43 -30.15
N ALA A 192 -52.42 26.79 -30.33
CA ALA A 192 -52.54 25.38 -30.57
C ALA A 192 -52.33 25.06 -32.06
N ALA A 193 -51.72 23.90 -32.30
CA ALA A 193 -51.95 22.93 -33.39
C ALA A 193 -50.67 22.58 -34.18
N GLY A 194 -50.37 21.28 -34.19
CA GLY A 194 -49.45 20.68 -35.16
C GLY A 194 -48.69 19.49 -34.59
N GLY A 195 -49.32 18.32 -34.60
CA GLY A 195 -48.67 17.07 -34.24
C GLY A 195 -47.51 16.71 -35.18
N ALA A 196 -46.49 16.10 -34.60
CA ALA A 196 -45.57 15.21 -35.29
C ALA A 196 -45.09 14.18 -34.27
N GLU A 197 -45.60 12.96 -34.39
CA GLU A 197 -45.01 11.77 -33.79
C GLU A 197 -43.57 11.64 -34.30
N HIS A 198 -42.61 11.91 -33.41
CA HIS A 198 -41.23 11.48 -33.63
C HIS A 198 -41.04 10.15 -32.92
N GLY A 199 -41.08 9.07 -33.72
CA GLY A 199 -40.60 7.77 -33.31
C GLY A 199 -39.17 7.90 -32.79
N GLY A 200 -38.97 7.46 -31.54
CA GLY A 200 -37.67 7.35 -30.92
C GLY A 200 -36.81 6.35 -31.67
N HIS A 201 -36.07 6.84 -32.66
CA HIS A 201 -34.91 6.15 -33.16
C HIS A 201 -33.77 6.37 -32.18
N ASP A 202 -33.50 5.36 -31.37
CA ASP A 202 -32.28 5.18 -30.60
C ASP A 202 -31.12 5.07 -31.61
N HIS A 203 -30.64 6.23 -32.05
CA HIS A 203 -29.38 6.33 -32.77
C HIS A 203 -28.28 6.51 -31.74
N ASP A 204 -27.67 5.38 -31.37
CA ASP A 204 -26.35 5.29 -30.77
C ASP A 204 -25.31 5.85 -31.76
N MET A 205 -25.34 7.17 -31.93
CA MET A 205 -24.26 7.91 -32.55
C MET A 205 -23.22 8.08 -31.45
N GLY A 206 -22.24 7.19 -31.43
CA GLY A 206 -21.03 7.31 -30.62
C GLY A 206 -20.31 8.62 -30.93
N MET A 207 -20.76 9.70 -30.28
CA MET A 207 -20.12 11.00 -30.30
C MET A 207 -18.81 10.84 -29.54
N MET A 208 -17.71 10.66 -30.26
CA MET A 208 -16.37 10.68 -29.70
C MET A 208 -16.10 12.06 -29.08
N MET A 209 -15.54 12.08 -27.87
CA MET A 209 -15.14 13.34 -27.25
C MET A 209 -13.99 13.99 -28.03
N PRO A 210 -13.87 15.33 -28.00
CA PRO A 210 -12.68 16.01 -28.49
C PRO A 210 -11.43 15.42 -27.82
N GLY A 211 -10.56 14.77 -28.60
CA GLY A 211 -9.39 14.03 -28.10
C GLY A 211 -9.42 12.52 -28.34
N GLY A 212 -10.48 11.97 -28.96
CA GLY A 212 -10.51 10.56 -29.38
C GLY A 212 -10.67 9.54 -28.24
N LEU A 213 -11.04 10.02 -27.04
CA LEU A 213 -11.36 9.16 -25.90
C LEU A 213 -12.81 8.70 -26.00
N ALA A 214 -13.02 7.39 -25.84
CA ALA A 214 -14.35 6.81 -25.75
C ALA A 214 -15.12 7.43 -24.58
N MET A 215 -16.41 7.70 -24.77
CA MET A 215 -17.28 8.09 -23.66
C MET A 215 -17.34 6.94 -22.64
N ALA A 216 -17.48 7.28 -21.36
CA ALA A 216 -17.73 6.28 -20.33
C ALA A 216 -19.04 5.54 -20.62
N ASP A 217 -19.08 4.25 -20.32
CA ASP A 217 -20.31 3.48 -20.39
C ASP A 217 -21.36 4.08 -19.45
N ARG A 218 -22.65 3.93 -19.75
CA ARG A 218 -23.74 4.45 -18.91
C ARG A 218 -24.67 3.34 -18.49
N ALA A 219 -25.07 3.34 -17.23
CA ALA A 219 -26.09 2.43 -16.69
C ALA A 219 -27.12 3.18 -15.86
N ALA A 220 -28.32 2.59 -15.73
CA ALA A 220 -29.37 3.16 -14.91
C ALA A 220 -28.96 3.18 -13.42
N ASP A 221 -29.28 4.27 -12.75
CA ASP A 221 -29.11 4.49 -11.31
C ASP A 221 -30.47 4.35 -10.60
N ARG A 222 -30.45 4.33 -9.27
CA ARG A 222 -31.60 4.15 -8.35
C ARG A 222 -32.73 5.15 -8.59
N ASP A 223 -32.41 6.36 -9.05
CA ASP A 223 -33.38 7.42 -9.36
C ASP A 223 -33.90 7.37 -10.81
N GLY A 224 -33.45 6.41 -11.61
CA GLY A 224 -33.80 6.25 -13.02
C GLY A 224 -32.95 7.10 -13.96
N LEU A 225 -31.98 7.88 -13.48
CA LEU A 225 -31.00 8.57 -14.32
C LEU A 225 -29.95 7.60 -14.83
N LYS A 226 -29.34 7.89 -15.98
CA LYS A 226 -28.19 7.14 -16.50
C LYS A 226 -26.91 7.82 -16.04
N LEU A 227 -26.16 7.18 -15.14
CA LEU A 227 -24.85 7.66 -14.69
C LEU A 227 -23.73 6.96 -15.45
N ASP A 228 -22.61 7.68 -15.57
CA ASP A 228 -21.37 7.12 -16.11
C ASP A 228 -20.85 6.02 -15.18
N VAL A 229 -20.38 4.93 -15.79
CA VAL A 229 -19.90 3.73 -15.13
C VAL A 229 -18.41 3.61 -15.36
N LEU A 230 -17.66 3.43 -14.27
CA LEU A 230 -16.23 3.24 -14.32
C LEU A 230 -15.86 1.86 -13.77
N THR A 231 -15.08 1.09 -14.52
CA THR A 231 -14.50 -0.16 -14.02
C THR A 231 -13.07 0.11 -13.54
N VAL A 232 -12.83 0.00 -12.24
CA VAL A 232 -11.54 0.29 -11.60
C VAL A 232 -11.02 -0.96 -10.90
N PRO A 233 -9.82 -1.46 -11.24
CA PRO A 233 -9.16 -2.48 -10.44
C PRO A 233 -8.55 -1.84 -9.19
N LEU A 234 -8.94 -2.36 -8.02
CA LEU A 234 -8.29 -2.11 -6.74
C LEU A 234 -7.28 -3.23 -6.47
N GLY A 235 -6.00 -2.87 -6.34
CA GLY A 235 -4.92 -3.85 -6.26
C GLY A 235 -4.51 -4.43 -7.63
N PRO A 236 -3.53 -5.34 -7.66
CA PRO A 236 -2.76 -5.82 -6.51
C PRO A 236 -1.64 -4.85 -6.08
N VAL A 237 -1.43 -3.73 -6.79
CA VAL A 237 -0.32 -2.79 -6.59
C VAL A 237 -0.72 -1.50 -5.87
N LEU A 238 -1.69 -1.58 -4.97
CA LEU A 238 -2.20 -0.43 -4.20
C LEU A 238 -1.48 -0.34 -2.84
N ALA A 239 -1.16 0.88 -2.38
CA ALA A 239 -0.48 1.06 -1.09
C ALA A 239 -1.32 0.53 0.08
N TRP A 240 -0.70 -0.26 0.97
CA TRP A 240 -1.33 -0.86 2.14
C TRP A 240 -2.52 -1.76 1.77
N TRP A 241 -2.37 -2.52 0.69
CA TRP A 241 -3.32 -3.49 0.19
C TRP A 241 -2.81 -4.92 0.40
N PRO A 242 -3.67 -5.92 0.62
CA PRO A 242 -3.24 -7.31 0.74
C PRO A 242 -2.52 -7.80 -0.51
N ALA A 243 -1.35 -8.41 -0.33
CA ALA A 243 -0.54 -8.93 -1.44
C ALA A 243 -1.33 -9.99 -2.21
N GLY A 244 -1.38 -9.84 -3.54
CA GLY A 244 -2.08 -10.77 -4.42
C GLY A 244 -3.61 -10.62 -4.48
N LEU A 245 -4.23 -9.73 -3.71
CA LEU A 245 -5.67 -9.48 -3.84
C LEU A 245 -5.94 -8.48 -4.98
N THR A 246 -6.82 -8.85 -5.90
CA THR A 246 -7.37 -7.93 -6.90
C THR A 246 -8.88 -7.84 -6.74
N VAL A 247 -9.42 -6.63 -6.70
CA VAL A 247 -10.86 -6.39 -6.68
C VAL A 247 -11.21 -5.47 -7.83
N VAL A 248 -11.84 -6.03 -8.87
CA VAL A 248 -12.36 -5.25 -9.99
C VAL A 248 -13.71 -4.69 -9.58
N THR A 249 -13.78 -3.38 -9.41
CA THR A 249 -14.96 -2.67 -8.92
C THR A 249 -15.62 -1.89 -10.06
N ARG A 250 -16.95 -1.91 -10.09
CA ARG A 250 -17.76 -1.06 -10.97
C ARG A 250 -18.36 0.08 -10.15
N TRP A 251 -18.13 1.30 -10.59
CA TRP A 251 -18.53 2.53 -9.90
C TRP A 251 -19.64 3.23 -10.66
N GLN A 252 -20.58 3.82 -9.92
CA GLN A 252 -21.46 4.88 -10.40
C GLN A 252 -21.31 6.06 -9.44
N GLY A 253 -20.80 7.18 -9.94
CA GLY A 253 -20.36 8.26 -9.07
C GLY A 253 -19.23 7.81 -8.13
N ASP A 254 -19.47 7.92 -6.82
CA ASP A 254 -18.56 7.54 -5.73
C ASP A 254 -18.91 6.20 -5.06
N ILE A 255 -19.93 5.49 -5.55
CA ILE A 255 -20.39 4.22 -4.98
C ILE A 255 -19.95 3.04 -5.84
N VAL A 256 -19.45 2.00 -5.19
CA VAL A 256 -19.22 0.67 -5.79
C VAL A 256 -20.57 -0.04 -5.96
N CYS A 257 -20.99 -0.28 -7.20
CA CYS A 257 -22.23 -1.00 -7.50
C CYS A 257 -22.03 -2.52 -7.54
N ASP A 258 -20.84 -2.95 -7.94
CA ASP A 258 -20.48 -4.36 -8.12
C ASP A 258 -18.98 -4.54 -7.92
N ALA A 259 -18.57 -5.72 -7.46
CA ALA A 259 -17.19 -6.05 -7.20
C ALA A 259 -16.92 -7.51 -7.54
N ALA A 260 -15.89 -7.76 -8.35
CA ALA A 260 -15.38 -9.09 -8.63
C ALA A 260 -14.00 -9.25 -8.00
N VAL A 261 -13.81 -10.34 -7.26
CA VAL A 261 -12.56 -10.62 -6.54
C VAL A 261 -11.78 -11.70 -7.26
N SER A 262 -10.48 -11.49 -7.43
CA SER A 262 -9.54 -12.51 -7.88
C SER A 262 -8.27 -12.47 -7.02
N VAL A 263 -7.56 -13.58 -6.99
CA VAL A 263 -6.32 -13.75 -6.23
C VAL A 263 -5.18 -14.12 -7.16
N LEU A 264 -4.02 -13.52 -6.94
CA LEU A 264 -2.78 -13.85 -7.61
C LEU A 264 -1.97 -14.80 -6.74
N ALA A 265 -1.57 -15.94 -7.31
CA ALA A 265 -0.83 -16.95 -6.58
C ALA A 265 0.60 -16.50 -6.23
N ALA A 266 1.06 -16.87 -5.04
CA ALA A 266 2.49 -16.80 -4.73
C ALA A 266 3.23 -17.85 -5.57
N PRO A 267 4.35 -17.48 -6.24
CA PRO A 267 5.08 -18.39 -7.14
C PRO A 267 5.67 -19.60 -6.41
N SER A 268 5.98 -19.46 -5.13
CA SER A 268 6.32 -20.55 -4.21
C SER A 268 6.34 -20.01 -2.78
N GLY A 269 6.11 -20.88 -1.80
CA GLY A 269 6.26 -20.53 -0.39
C GLY A 269 4.98 -20.71 0.43
N MET A 270 5.20 -20.86 1.73
CA MET A 270 4.15 -20.84 2.74
C MET A 270 3.89 -19.40 3.18
N SER A 271 2.71 -19.12 3.73
CA SER A 271 2.44 -17.81 4.35
C SER A 271 3.49 -17.51 5.41
N PHE A 272 4.12 -16.33 5.28
CA PHE A 272 5.10 -15.84 6.26
C PHE A 272 4.54 -15.90 7.69
N TRP A 273 3.31 -15.47 7.88
CA TRP A 273 2.70 -15.38 9.21
C TRP A 273 2.38 -16.73 9.84
N LEU A 274 2.35 -17.81 9.04
CA LEU A 274 2.13 -19.17 9.52
C LEU A 274 3.44 -19.96 9.73
N GLU A 275 4.60 -19.36 9.45
CA GLU A 275 5.90 -20.03 9.55
C GLU A 275 6.11 -20.80 10.88
N PRO A 276 5.78 -20.25 12.07
CA PRO A 276 5.93 -20.98 13.34
C PRO A 276 5.07 -22.22 13.50
N TRP A 277 3.98 -22.36 12.73
CA TRP A 277 3.10 -23.54 12.75
C TRP A 277 3.49 -24.56 11.68
N LEU A 278 4.19 -24.12 10.65
CA LEU A 278 4.57 -24.94 9.50
C LEU A 278 6.00 -25.53 9.62
N ARG A 279 6.84 -24.95 10.48
CA ARG A 279 8.20 -25.43 10.73
C ARG A 279 8.19 -26.83 11.33
N ALA A 280 8.97 -27.74 10.74
CA ALA A 280 9.13 -29.10 11.27
C ALA A 280 9.80 -29.07 12.66
N GLY A 281 9.14 -29.65 13.66
CA GLY A 281 9.62 -29.73 15.05
C GLY A 281 8.65 -29.08 16.05
N SER A 282 8.97 -29.18 17.35
CA SER A 282 8.18 -28.50 18.38
C SER A 282 8.58 -27.03 18.44
N VAL A 283 7.80 -26.15 17.85
CA VAL A 283 7.94 -24.71 18.06
C VAL A 283 7.37 -24.33 19.42
N ASP A 284 8.11 -23.47 20.14
CA ASP A 284 7.70 -23.00 21.46
C ASP A 284 6.34 -22.28 21.39
N ALA A 285 5.51 -22.51 22.39
CA ALA A 285 4.24 -21.83 22.54
C ALA A 285 4.43 -20.31 22.70
N ASP A 286 5.53 -19.87 23.33
CA ASP A 286 5.89 -18.44 23.41
C ASP A 286 6.21 -17.81 22.05
N GLU A 287 6.92 -18.52 21.17
CA GLU A 287 7.18 -18.04 19.81
C GLU A 287 5.87 -17.87 19.04
N ARG A 288 4.98 -18.87 19.06
CA ARG A 288 3.68 -18.79 18.40
C ARG A 288 2.83 -17.63 18.92
N ARG A 289 2.83 -17.37 20.24
CA ARG A 289 2.16 -16.21 20.84
C ARG A 289 2.74 -14.88 20.33
N ARG A 290 4.06 -14.73 20.30
CA ARG A 290 4.72 -13.51 19.80
C ARG A 290 4.38 -13.24 18.33
N TRP A 291 4.39 -14.27 17.50
CA TRP A 291 4.04 -14.16 16.08
C TRP A 291 2.57 -13.79 15.86
N ARG A 292 1.63 -14.32 16.66
CA ARG A 292 0.22 -13.85 16.62
C ARG A 292 0.09 -12.38 16.99
N ALA A 293 0.78 -11.93 18.03
CA ALA A 293 0.79 -10.52 18.42
C ALA A 293 1.43 -9.62 17.35
N ALA A 294 2.53 -10.07 16.73
CA ALA A 294 3.18 -9.36 15.64
C ALA A 294 2.24 -9.24 14.42
N ARG A 295 1.55 -10.33 14.03
CA ARG A 295 0.52 -10.31 12.98
C ARG A 295 -0.59 -9.31 13.29
N ALA A 296 -1.11 -9.32 14.53
CA ALA A 296 -2.17 -8.41 14.95
C ALA A 296 -1.73 -6.94 14.90
N LEU A 297 -0.49 -6.65 15.28
CA LEU A 297 0.10 -5.31 15.16
C LEU A 297 0.31 -4.91 13.70
N ASP A 298 0.69 -5.83 12.83
CA ASP A 298 0.79 -5.59 11.38
C ASP A 298 -0.57 -5.20 10.79
N SER A 299 -1.60 -6.01 11.04
CA SER A 299 -2.99 -5.74 10.63
C SER A 299 -3.48 -4.40 11.14
N ALA A 300 -3.30 -4.14 12.45
CA ALA A 300 -3.68 -2.87 13.06
C ALA A 300 -2.92 -1.71 12.43
N SER A 301 -1.64 -1.87 12.10
CA SER A 301 -0.85 -0.82 11.45
C SER A 301 -1.39 -0.46 10.06
N THR A 302 -1.78 -1.46 9.26
CA THR A 302 -2.38 -1.30 7.93
C THR A 302 -3.73 -0.58 8.04
N LEU A 303 -4.58 -1.00 8.96
CA LEU A 303 -5.86 -0.33 9.19
C LEU A 303 -5.66 1.12 9.68
N LEU A 304 -4.76 1.35 10.63
CA LEU A 304 -4.50 2.67 11.20
C LEU A 304 -3.95 3.65 10.15
N ILE A 305 -3.06 3.21 9.25
CA ILE A 305 -2.56 4.07 8.19
C ILE A 305 -3.66 4.40 7.17
N VAL A 306 -4.51 3.44 6.80
CA VAL A 306 -5.66 3.66 5.90
C VAL A 306 -6.69 4.60 6.54
N ALA A 307 -6.89 4.51 7.86
CA ALA A 307 -7.72 5.43 8.64
C ALA A 307 -7.07 6.82 8.88
N GLY A 308 -5.88 7.07 8.33
CA GLY A 308 -5.19 8.36 8.42
C GLY A 308 -4.37 8.59 9.71
N TRP A 309 -4.14 7.55 10.52
CA TRP A 309 -3.37 7.65 11.77
C TRP A 309 -1.95 7.09 11.66
N SER A 310 -1.12 7.79 10.90
CA SER A 310 0.27 7.39 10.59
C SER A 310 1.13 7.13 11.82
N ASP A 311 1.14 8.01 12.83
CA ASP A 311 1.97 7.84 14.03
C ASP A 311 1.67 6.55 14.81
N ALA A 312 0.38 6.21 14.92
CA ALA A 312 -0.06 4.99 15.60
C ALA A 312 0.30 3.75 14.78
N ALA A 313 0.19 3.82 13.45
CA ALA A 313 0.63 2.76 12.55
C ALA A 313 2.14 2.55 12.64
N THR A 314 2.95 3.61 12.59
CA THR A 314 4.41 3.54 12.74
C THR A 314 4.77 2.89 14.07
N THR A 315 4.13 3.29 15.16
CA THR A 315 4.38 2.70 16.50
C THR A 315 4.06 1.20 16.53
N ALA A 316 2.95 0.78 15.91
CA ALA A 316 2.58 -0.62 15.79
C ALA A 316 3.63 -1.43 15.01
N ARG A 317 4.11 -0.90 13.88
CA ARG A 317 5.20 -1.53 13.10
C ARG A 317 6.49 -1.70 13.91
N ARG A 318 6.88 -0.70 14.72
CA ARG A 318 8.07 -0.84 15.59
C ARG A 318 7.89 -1.98 16.59
N LEU A 319 6.72 -2.07 17.22
CA LEU A 319 6.41 -3.11 18.21
C LEU A 319 6.33 -4.50 17.56
N ARG A 320 5.76 -4.59 16.35
CA ARG A 320 5.76 -5.81 15.53
C ARG A 320 7.19 -6.28 15.28
N ASP A 321 8.06 -5.39 14.79
CA ASP A 321 9.45 -5.74 14.47
C ASP A 321 10.21 -6.21 15.72
N GLU A 322 9.99 -5.59 16.88
CA GLU A 322 10.57 -6.05 18.16
C GLU A 322 10.09 -7.46 18.56
N LEU A 323 8.80 -7.78 18.40
CA LEU A 323 8.24 -9.10 18.74
C LEU A 323 8.73 -10.22 17.82
N LEU A 324 9.01 -9.89 16.55
CA LEU A 324 9.57 -10.83 15.59
C LEU A 324 11.02 -11.20 15.94
N VAL A 325 11.78 -10.28 16.54
CA VAL A 325 13.14 -10.57 17.02
C VAL A 325 13.11 -11.41 18.31
N GLY A 326 12.19 -11.12 19.24
CA GLY A 326 12.12 -11.83 20.51
C GLY A 326 11.13 -11.20 21.49
N ASP A 327 11.33 -11.48 22.78
CA ASP A 327 10.50 -10.88 23.83
C ASP A 327 10.71 -9.37 23.91
N LEU A 328 9.62 -8.66 24.21
CA LEU A 328 9.70 -7.23 24.44
C LEU A 328 10.49 -6.93 25.70
N SER A 329 11.36 -5.92 25.62
CA SER A 329 11.92 -5.31 26.83
C SER A 329 10.81 -4.68 27.68
N TRP A 330 11.07 -4.43 28.96
CA TRP A 330 10.14 -3.71 29.84
C TRP A 330 9.67 -2.37 29.24
N ALA A 331 10.57 -1.63 28.60
CA ALA A 331 10.22 -0.40 27.89
C ALA A 331 9.29 -0.64 26.68
N GLY A 332 9.50 -1.74 25.96
CA GLY A 332 8.64 -2.21 24.87
C GLY A 332 7.23 -2.55 25.36
N GLU A 333 7.11 -3.27 26.47
CA GLU A 333 5.80 -3.59 27.07
C GLU A 333 5.02 -2.33 27.51
N VAL A 334 5.71 -1.37 28.14
CA VAL A 334 5.11 -0.09 28.53
C VAL A 334 4.61 0.68 27.31
N ARG A 335 5.39 0.68 26.22
CA ARG A 335 5.00 1.28 24.94
C ARG A 335 3.79 0.58 24.33
N LEU A 336 3.78 -0.76 24.28
CA LEU A 336 2.64 -1.54 23.79
C LEU A 336 1.36 -1.22 24.56
N ARG A 337 1.41 -1.22 25.90
CA ARG A 337 0.25 -0.86 26.74
C ARG A 337 -0.23 0.57 26.54
N ARG A 338 0.68 1.51 26.29
CA ARG A 338 0.32 2.92 26.01
C ARG A 338 -0.34 3.03 24.64
N TRP A 339 0.23 2.37 23.63
CA TRP A 339 -0.31 2.32 22.28
C TRP A 339 -1.70 1.70 22.27
N ALA A 340 -1.88 0.51 22.86
CA ALA A 340 -3.15 -0.19 22.94
C ALA A 340 -4.26 0.67 23.57
N ARG A 341 -3.97 1.30 24.72
CA ARG A 341 -4.92 2.21 25.39
C ARG A 341 -5.25 3.44 24.56
N ARG A 342 -4.26 4.03 23.88
CA ARG A 342 -4.46 5.20 23.03
C ARG A 342 -5.35 4.88 21.84
N VAL A 343 -5.12 3.74 21.19
CA VAL A 343 -5.92 3.33 20.03
C VAL A 343 -7.33 2.93 20.46
N ALA A 344 -7.47 2.06 21.47
CA ALA A 344 -8.77 1.60 21.96
C ALA A 344 -9.61 2.73 22.58
N GLY A 345 -8.96 3.72 23.20
CA GLY A 345 -9.63 4.89 23.80
C GLY A 345 -9.93 6.02 22.83
N SER A 346 -9.58 5.90 21.54
CA SER A 346 -9.77 6.98 20.56
C SER A 346 -11.23 7.08 20.12
N TRP A 347 -11.89 8.15 20.53
CA TRP A 347 -13.29 8.40 20.16
C TRP A 347 -13.46 8.74 18.68
N VAL A 348 -12.54 9.53 18.11
CA VAL A 348 -12.56 9.87 16.68
C VAL A 348 -12.44 8.62 15.82
N LEU A 349 -11.51 7.72 16.18
CA LEU A 349 -11.33 6.47 15.46
C LEU A 349 -12.55 5.55 15.60
N ARG A 350 -13.14 5.48 16.81
CA ARG A 350 -14.39 4.75 17.00
C ARG A 350 -15.49 5.30 16.10
N TRP A 351 -15.64 6.61 16.00
CA TRP A 351 -16.67 7.23 15.16
C TRP A 351 -16.45 6.96 13.67
N SER A 352 -15.21 7.03 13.19
CA SER A 352 -14.91 6.82 11.77
C SER A 352 -14.99 5.36 11.32
N LEU A 353 -14.88 4.40 12.24
CA LEU A 353 -14.85 2.96 11.93
C LEU A 353 -16.13 2.22 12.30
N ARG A 354 -17.06 2.90 12.99
CA ARG A 354 -18.30 2.28 13.46
C ARG A 354 -19.24 2.03 12.28
N ASP A 355 -19.90 0.88 12.33
CA ASP A 355 -20.87 0.41 11.32
C ASP A 355 -20.30 0.20 9.90
N VAL A 356 -19.01 0.48 9.69
CA VAL A 356 -18.28 0.18 8.45
C VAL A 356 -18.04 -1.33 8.32
N GLY A 357 -18.38 -1.92 7.18
CA GLY A 357 -18.11 -3.34 6.89
C GLY A 357 -18.65 -4.29 7.95
N ARG A 358 -19.88 -4.05 8.40
CA ARG A 358 -20.50 -4.79 9.49
C ARG A 358 -20.83 -6.23 9.05
N ILE A 359 -20.32 -7.20 9.80
CA ILE A 359 -20.60 -8.63 9.60
C ILE A 359 -21.48 -9.11 10.76
N ALA A 360 -22.67 -9.63 10.44
CA ALA A 360 -23.55 -10.21 11.45
C ALA A 360 -23.03 -11.57 11.94
N GLU A 361 -23.42 -11.96 13.16
CA GLU A 361 -23.23 -13.34 13.61
C GLU A 361 -24.08 -14.27 12.76
N GLY A 362 -23.52 -15.42 12.39
CA GLY A 362 -24.23 -16.41 11.59
C GLY A 362 -23.46 -17.72 11.45
N PRO A 363 -24.13 -18.78 10.98
CA PRO A 363 -23.47 -20.06 10.68
C PRO A 363 -22.34 -19.86 9.67
N GLY A 364 -21.17 -20.42 9.96
CA GLY A 364 -20.02 -20.38 9.05
C GLY A 364 -19.22 -19.07 9.06
N VAL A 365 -19.63 -18.04 9.80
CA VAL A 365 -18.84 -16.81 9.95
C VAL A 365 -17.60 -17.10 10.82
N PRO A 366 -16.38 -16.88 10.31
CA PRO A 366 -15.17 -17.14 11.08
C PRO A 366 -15.09 -16.33 12.37
N ALA A 367 -14.56 -16.96 13.42
CA ALA A 367 -14.35 -16.31 14.70
C ALA A 367 -13.47 -15.07 14.55
N GLY A 368 -13.91 -13.95 15.13
CA GLY A 368 -13.20 -12.68 15.11
C GLY A 368 -13.50 -11.76 13.91
N LEU A 369 -14.34 -12.17 12.96
CA LEU A 369 -14.77 -11.28 11.84
C LEU A 369 -16.07 -10.52 12.11
N VAL A 370 -16.93 -11.05 12.98
CA VAL A 370 -18.21 -10.45 13.40
C VAL A 370 -18.04 -8.99 13.81
N GLY A 371 -19.06 -8.15 13.62
CA GLY A 371 -19.03 -6.74 13.98
C GLY A 371 -18.47 -5.85 12.86
N ASP A 372 -18.17 -4.61 13.21
CA ASP A 372 -17.64 -3.61 12.27
C ASP A 372 -16.10 -3.54 12.29
N VAL A 373 -15.54 -2.60 11.53
CA VAL A 373 -14.09 -2.38 11.47
C VAL A 373 -13.49 -2.07 12.86
N HIS A 374 -14.21 -1.32 13.71
CA HIS A 374 -13.74 -1.00 15.05
C HIS A 374 -13.69 -2.24 15.94
N ASP A 375 -14.70 -3.10 15.88
CA ASP A 375 -14.73 -4.37 16.62
C ASP A 375 -13.53 -5.26 16.25
N ARG A 376 -13.18 -5.34 14.96
CA ARG A 376 -12.01 -6.10 14.48
C ARG A 376 -10.70 -5.51 14.99
N LEU A 377 -10.56 -4.19 14.99
CA LEU A 377 -9.38 -3.51 15.57
C LEU A 377 -9.21 -3.82 17.07
N LEU A 378 -10.30 -3.77 17.85
CA LEU A 378 -10.25 -4.07 19.27
C LEU A 378 -9.84 -5.52 19.55
N ARG A 379 -10.18 -6.47 18.67
CA ARG A 379 -9.72 -7.86 18.78
C ARG A 379 -8.23 -8.00 18.56
N TRP A 380 -7.66 -7.30 17.58
CA TRP A 380 -6.20 -7.30 17.40
C TRP A 380 -5.48 -6.72 18.62
N ILE A 381 -6.03 -5.66 19.22
CA ILE A 381 -5.49 -5.12 20.48
C ILE A 381 -5.59 -6.15 21.61
N ALA A 382 -6.73 -6.84 21.74
CA ALA A 382 -6.90 -7.90 22.73
C ALA A 382 -5.91 -9.07 22.53
N GLU A 383 -5.61 -9.44 21.28
CA GLU A 383 -4.62 -10.48 20.95
C GLU A 383 -3.22 -10.09 21.46
N THR A 384 -2.82 -8.82 21.29
CA THR A 384 -1.53 -8.33 21.85
C THR A 384 -1.50 -8.39 23.37
N ASP A 385 -2.64 -8.21 24.03
CA ASP A 385 -2.76 -8.27 25.48
C ASP A 385 -2.74 -9.71 26.01
N LEU A 386 -3.31 -10.67 25.28
CA LEU A 386 -3.25 -12.10 25.59
C LEU A 386 -1.82 -12.63 25.50
N ALA A 387 -1.11 -12.29 24.40
CA ALA A 387 0.28 -12.68 24.21
C ALA A 387 1.17 -12.19 25.37
N ARG A 388 0.98 -10.93 25.82
CA ARG A 388 1.71 -10.35 26.96
C ARG A 388 1.45 -11.07 28.28
N ARG A 389 0.28 -11.66 28.48
CA ARG A 389 -0.06 -12.38 29.73
C ARG A 389 0.41 -13.83 29.73
N HIS A 390 1.03 -14.29 28.64
CA HIS A 390 1.33 -15.71 28.40
C HIS A 390 0.08 -16.59 28.53
N GLU A 391 -1.10 -16.03 28.24
CA GLU A 391 -2.37 -16.74 28.25
C GLU A 391 -2.58 -17.36 26.87
N GLU A 392 -2.35 -18.67 26.71
CA GLU A 392 -2.70 -19.38 25.48
C GLU A 392 -3.78 -20.44 25.73
N LYS A 393 -4.78 -20.49 24.84
CA LYS A 393 -5.57 -21.70 24.68
C LYS A 393 -4.77 -22.68 23.82
N PRO A 394 -4.45 -23.88 24.29
CA PRO A 394 -3.78 -24.88 23.45
C PRO A 394 -4.68 -25.17 22.25
N THR A 395 -4.29 -24.63 21.10
CA THR A 395 -4.90 -24.95 19.81
C THR A 395 -3.89 -25.84 19.11
N GLU A 396 -4.32 -27.05 18.72
CA GLU A 396 -3.47 -27.93 17.92
C GLU A 396 -3.05 -27.21 16.63
N PRO A 397 -1.77 -27.30 16.22
CA PRO A 397 -1.25 -26.55 15.07
C PRO A 397 -2.07 -26.71 13.79
N ASP A 398 -2.49 -27.94 13.48
CA ASP A 398 -3.25 -28.26 12.27
C ASP A 398 -4.64 -27.61 12.28
N GLY A 399 -5.30 -27.59 13.43
CA GLY A 399 -6.57 -26.90 13.61
C GLY A 399 -6.46 -25.38 13.43
N PHE A 400 -5.31 -24.80 13.81
CA PHE A 400 -5.04 -23.37 13.61
C PHE A 400 -4.85 -23.04 12.12
N ILE A 401 -4.01 -23.79 11.39
CA ILE A 401 -3.77 -23.56 9.95
C ILE A 401 -5.07 -23.72 9.17
N GLY A 402 -5.82 -24.81 9.40
CA GLY A 402 -7.10 -25.03 8.74
C GLY A 402 -8.11 -23.90 9.00
N ALA A 403 -8.13 -23.35 10.23
CA ALA A 403 -8.97 -22.20 10.56
C ALA A 403 -8.55 -20.92 9.83
N GLN A 404 -7.25 -20.70 9.57
CA GLN A 404 -6.78 -19.55 8.79
C GLN A 404 -7.13 -19.69 7.30
N ILE A 405 -6.99 -20.88 6.72
CA ILE A 405 -7.42 -21.18 5.34
C ILE A 405 -8.92 -20.91 5.20
N ALA A 406 -9.74 -21.50 6.07
CA ALA A 406 -11.19 -21.33 6.03
C ALA A 406 -11.61 -19.86 6.23
N ARG A 407 -10.92 -19.14 7.12
CA ARG A 407 -11.14 -17.71 7.33
C ARG A 407 -10.82 -16.90 6.08
N CYS A 408 -9.68 -17.13 5.45
CA CYS A 408 -9.26 -16.37 4.27
C CYS A 408 -10.18 -16.65 3.08
N GLN A 409 -10.57 -17.91 2.87
CA GLN A 409 -11.51 -18.30 1.82
C GLN A 409 -12.86 -17.59 2.01
N TRP A 410 -13.40 -17.62 3.24
CA TRP A 410 -14.64 -16.94 3.56
C TRP A 410 -14.57 -15.43 3.28
N ILE A 411 -13.44 -14.78 3.59
CA ILE A 411 -13.23 -13.35 3.30
C ILE A 411 -13.30 -13.11 1.80
N VAL A 412 -12.55 -13.86 1.00
CA VAL A 412 -12.53 -13.72 -0.48
C VAL A 412 -13.93 -13.90 -1.07
N ASP A 413 -14.68 -14.90 -0.61
CA ASP A 413 -16.03 -15.21 -1.09
C ASP A 413 -17.06 -14.13 -0.70
N THR A 414 -16.89 -13.50 0.46
CA THR A 414 -17.85 -12.53 1.02
C THR A 414 -17.54 -11.08 0.60
N LEU A 415 -16.30 -10.80 0.24
CA LEU A 415 -15.84 -9.45 -0.08
C LEU A 415 -16.64 -8.74 -1.20
N PRO A 416 -17.06 -9.38 -2.31
CA PRO A 416 -17.92 -8.75 -3.30
C PRO A 416 -19.16 -8.06 -2.70
N THR A 417 -19.86 -8.79 -1.83
CA THR A 417 -21.10 -8.32 -1.20
C THR A 417 -20.85 -7.22 -0.17
N LEU A 418 -19.71 -7.27 0.53
CA LEU A 418 -19.34 -6.25 1.51
C LEU A 418 -18.91 -4.93 0.87
N LEU A 419 -18.40 -4.97 -0.37
CA LEU A 419 -17.94 -3.78 -1.08
C LEU A 419 -19.06 -3.11 -1.88
N ALA A 420 -20.08 -3.87 -2.30
CA ALA A 420 -21.25 -3.28 -2.95
C ALA A 420 -21.97 -2.29 -2.02
N GLY A 421 -22.23 -1.09 -2.53
CA GLY A 421 -22.85 0.02 -1.80
C GLY A 421 -21.87 0.90 -1.02
N THR A 422 -20.56 0.65 -1.10
CA THR A 422 -19.54 1.40 -0.34
C THR A 422 -18.81 2.43 -1.20
N GLU A 423 -18.28 3.47 -0.55
CA GLU A 423 -17.35 4.42 -1.16
C GLU A 423 -15.90 3.90 -1.11
N LEU A 424 -14.95 4.54 -1.81
CA LEU A 424 -13.55 4.12 -1.85
C LEU A 424 -12.88 4.08 -0.49
N ALA A 425 -13.12 5.07 0.35
CA ALA A 425 -12.55 5.11 1.69
C ALA A 425 -13.07 3.94 2.54
N GLU A 426 -14.37 3.69 2.45
CA GLU A 426 -15.03 2.60 3.18
C GLU A 426 -14.54 1.24 2.68
N ALA A 427 -14.53 1.00 1.36
CA ALA A 427 -14.00 -0.21 0.74
C ALA A 427 -12.57 -0.53 1.21
N ARG A 428 -11.70 0.49 1.27
CA ARG A 428 -10.32 0.33 1.76
C ARG A 428 -10.26 -0.01 3.25
N LEU A 429 -11.11 0.60 4.08
CA LEU A 429 -11.20 0.29 5.51
C LEU A 429 -11.72 -1.14 5.74
N ILE A 430 -12.71 -1.59 4.96
CA ILE A 430 -13.25 -2.95 5.01
C ILE A 430 -12.12 -3.94 4.73
N VAL A 431 -11.44 -3.82 3.58
CA VAL A 431 -10.35 -4.72 3.19
C VAL A 431 -9.22 -4.70 4.22
N ALA A 432 -8.78 -3.52 4.66
CA ALA A 432 -7.72 -3.40 5.66
C ALA A 432 -8.09 -4.01 7.02
N SER A 433 -9.39 -4.03 7.38
CA SER A 433 -9.87 -4.60 8.63
C SER A 433 -10.06 -6.13 8.59
N LEU A 434 -10.28 -6.69 7.40
CA LEU A 434 -10.40 -8.13 7.19
C LEU A 434 -9.02 -8.77 7.04
N ASP A 435 -8.12 -8.04 6.37
CA ASP A 435 -6.70 -8.35 6.18
C ASP A 435 -6.47 -9.81 5.74
N PRO A 436 -7.02 -10.19 4.56
CA PRO A 436 -6.91 -11.55 4.05
C PRO A 436 -5.45 -11.89 3.73
N ASP A 437 -4.99 -13.01 4.26
CA ASP A 437 -3.68 -13.56 3.93
C ASP A 437 -3.81 -14.50 2.73
N ILE A 438 -3.65 -13.93 1.53
CA ILE A 438 -3.82 -14.65 0.26
C ILE A 438 -2.78 -15.77 0.10
N GLU A 439 -1.60 -15.63 0.70
CA GLU A 439 -0.52 -16.63 0.63
C GLU A 439 -0.97 -17.97 1.24
N VAL A 440 -1.84 -17.93 2.25
CA VAL A 440 -2.42 -19.14 2.89
C VAL A 440 -3.30 -19.94 1.93
N LEU A 441 -4.04 -19.29 1.04
CA LEU A 441 -4.90 -19.98 0.07
C LEU A 441 -4.06 -20.64 -1.02
N THR A 442 -2.96 -20.00 -1.42
CA THR A 442 -2.13 -20.47 -2.54
C THR A 442 -1.23 -21.63 -2.12
N ALA A 443 -0.76 -21.63 -0.87
CA ALA A 443 0.01 -22.75 -0.30
C ALA A 443 -0.81 -24.05 -0.22
N ALA A 444 -2.08 -23.96 0.17
CA ALA A 444 -2.97 -25.13 0.27
C ALA A 444 -3.26 -25.78 -1.11
N VAL A 445 -3.35 -24.99 -2.18
CA VAL A 445 -3.57 -25.49 -3.54
C VAL A 445 -2.35 -26.24 -4.08
N SER A 446 -1.13 -25.77 -3.75
CA SER A 446 0.11 -26.43 -4.17
C SER A 446 0.34 -27.79 -3.52
N GLU A 447 -0.10 -28.00 -2.28
CA GLU A 447 -0.01 -29.32 -1.62
C GLU A 447 -0.97 -30.36 -2.25
N VAL A 448 -2.19 -29.96 -2.63
CA VAL A 448 -3.17 -30.86 -3.28
C VAL A 448 -2.74 -31.24 -4.70
N ALA A 449 -2.02 -30.37 -5.41
CA ALA A 449 -1.51 -30.65 -6.75
C ALA A 449 -0.28 -31.57 -6.78
N HIS A 450 0.33 -31.86 -5.62
CA HIS A 450 1.53 -32.70 -5.49
C HIS A 450 1.30 -33.96 -4.63
N GLY A 451 0.05 -34.21 -4.21
CA GLY A 451 -0.38 -35.36 -3.41
C GLY A 451 -0.94 -36.54 -4.20
#